data_AF-A0A0T5YUD4-F1
#
_entry.id   AF-A0A0T5YUD4-F1
#
_cell.length_a   1.000
_cell.length_b   1.000
_cell.length_c   1.000
_cell.angle_alpha   90.00
_cell.angle_beta   90.00
_cell.angle_gamma   90.00
#
_symmetry.space_group_name_H-M   'P 1'
#
loop_
_entity.id
_entity.type
_entity.pdbx_description
1 polymer ?
#
loop_
_entity_poly.entity_id
_entity_poly.type
_entity_poly.pdbx_seq_one_letter_code
_entity_poly.pdbx_strand_id
1 'polypeptide(L)'
;MLVKVIAIAAIGYGLFYYYQAQQNPWQIDAPVYAEFRVDMKAAGQTLNAVLIGKSVDQNDCEQRAQKVWRETLEGCAACTFKSAECKTDIGSRYEKLFDNRSTYTSYVSFNRGSRFERDGRMIVWGLNDKDSRTFCELMKSYMRKGYSGEVRCVFGRGI
;
A
#
# COMPACT_ATOMS: atom_id res chain seq x y z
N MET A 1 28.23 38.41 12.04
CA MET A 1 27.05 37.67 12.55
C MET A 1 26.20 37.09 11.41
N LEU A 2 25.86 37.87 10.38
CA LEU A 2 25.03 37.45 9.24
C LEU A 2 25.53 36.20 8.50
N VAL A 3 26.83 36.12 8.22
CA VAL A 3 27.45 34.98 7.50
C VAL A 3 27.27 33.64 8.24
N LYS A 4 27.35 33.65 9.58
CA LYS A 4 27.14 32.44 10.39
C LYS A 4 25.68 31.99 10.37
N VAL A 5 24.73 32.92 10.35
CA VAL A 5 23.28 32.62 10.27
C VAL A 5 22.94 32.02 8.90
N ILE A 6 23.48 32.58 7.82
CA ILE A 6 23.29 32.06 6.46
C ILE A 6 23.87 30.64 6.33
N ALA A 7 25.07 30.40 6.86
CA ALA A 7 25.69 29.08 6.84
C ALA A 7 24.87 28.03 7.61
N ILE A 8 24.36 28.36 8.80
CA ILE A 8 23.50 27.46 9.59
C ILE A 8 22.19 27.16 8.86
N ALA A 9 21.56 28.17 8.25
CA ALA A 9 20.33 27.98 7.48
C ALA A 9 20.56 27.07 6.26
N ALA A 10 21.68 27.25 5.54
CA ALA A 10 22.03 26.41 4.39
C ALA A 10 22.30 24.95 4.80
N ILE A 11 23.01 24.73 5.91
CA ILE A 11 23.26 23.38 6.44
C ILE A 11 21.94 22.73 6.89
N GLY A 12 21.10 23.46 7.62
CA GLY A 12 19.79 22.97 8.05
C GLY A 12 18.89 22.60 6.86
N TYR A 13 18.89 23.44 5.82
CA TYR A 13 18.16 23.18 4.58
C TYR A 13 18.71 21.95 3.83
N GLY A 14 20.04 21.83 3.72
CA GLY A 14 20.69 20.67 3.10
C GLY A 14 20.39 19.36 3.83
N LEU A 15 20.48 19.37 5.16
CA LEU A 15 20.14 18.22 6.00
C LEU A 15 18.67 17.84 5.88
N PHE A 16 17.76 18.82 5.85
CA PHE A 16 16.33 18.58 5.67
C PHE A 16 16.00 17.91 4.33
N TYR A 17 16.59 18.39 3.23
CA TYR A 17 16.41 17.79 1.91
C TYR A 17 17.03 16.39 1.82
N TYR A 18 18.18 16.18 2.43
CA TYR A 18 18.83 14.87 2.52
C TYR A 18 17.96 13.87 3.29
N TYR A 19 17.42 14.26 4.45
CA TYR A 19 16.49 13.44 5.23
C TYR A 19 15.20 13.12 4.47
N GLN A 20 14.59 14.10 3.79
CA GLN A 20 13.40 13.86 2.97
C GLN A 20 13.66 12.89 1.81
N ALA A 21 14.83 12.98 1.18
CA ALA A 21 15.22 12.07 0.11
C ALA A 21 15.39 10.63 0.62
N GLN A 22 15.90 10.44 1.84
CA GLN A 22 15.98 9.12 2.48
C GLN A 22 14.61 8.55 2.85
N GLN A 23 13.63 9.37 3.22
CA GLN A 23 12.27 8.91 3.55
C GLN A 23 11.47 8.45 2.31
N ASN A 24 11.88 8.87 1.12
CA ASN A 24 11.22 8.52 -0.13
C ASN A 24 12.28 8.16 -1.19
N PRO A 25 13.03 7.06 -1.00
CA PRO A 25 13.98 6.59 -1.98
C PRO A 25 13.23 6.00 -3.17
N TRP A 26 13.87 6.05 -4.34
CA TRP A 26 13.33 5.44 -5.56
C TRP A 26 13.34 3.91 -5.49
N GLN A 27 14.32 3.33 -4.81
CA GLN A 27 14.47 1.89 -4.62
C GLN A 27 14.30 1.53 -3.14
N ILE A 28 13.63 0.41 -2.86
CA ILE A 28 13.40 -0.12 -1.52
C ILE A 28 13.90 -1.57 -1.52
N ASP A 29 15.10 -1.78 -0.99
CA ASP A 29 15.79 -3.08 -1.08
C ASP A 29 15.43 -4.03 0.06
N ALA A 30 15.20 -3.50 1.26
CA ALA A 30 14.83 -4.27 2.46
C ALA A 30 13.51 -3.72 3.04
N PRO A 31 12.37 -3.97 2.38
CA PRO A 31 11.11 -3.34 2.76
C PRO A 31 10.62 -3.82 4.12
N VAL A 32 10.02 -2.91 4.88
CA VAL A 32 9.06 -3.26 5.93
C VAL A 32 7.68 -3.28 5.29
N TYR A 33 6.95 -4.37 5.45
CA TYR A 33 5.62 -4.53 4.87
C TYR A 33 4.55 -4.03 5.83
N ALA A 34 3.72 -3.10 5.35
CA ALA A 34 2.48 -2.74 6.01
C ALA A 34 1.39 -3.74 5.59
N GLU A 35 0.80 -4.46 6.54
CA GLU A 35 -0.34 -5.36 6.33
C GLU A 35 -1.58 -4.77 7.01
N PHE A 36 -2.62 -4.47 6.23
CA PHE A 36 -3.92 -4.03 6.73
C PHE A 36 -4.96 -5.10 6.48
N ARG A 37 -5.80 -5.34 7.48
CA ARG A 37 -6.93 -6.26 7.39
C ARG A 37 -8.23 -5.53 7.65
N VAL A 38 -9.15 -5.67 6.72
CA VAL A 38 -10.45 -4.99 6.74
C VAL A 38 -11.54 -5.97 6.34
N ASP A 39 -12.57 -6.07 7.17
CA ASP A 39 -13.81 -6.75 6.82
C ASP A 39 -14.71 -5.75 6.09
N MET A 40 -15.35 -6.16 5.00
CA MET A 40 -16.30 -5.33 4.25
C MET A 40 -17.63 -6.06 4.15
N LYS A 41 -18.73 -5.40 4.49
CA LYS A 41 -20.07 -5.94 4.28
C LYS A 41 -20.54 -5.63 2.86
N ALA A 42 -20.77 -6.66 2.06
CA ALA A 42 -21.29 -6.53 0.70
C ALA A 42 -22.22 -7.69 0.37
N ALA A 43 -23.34 -7.41 -0.30
CA ALA A 43 -24.30 -8.42 -0.76
C ALA A 43 -24.74 -9.44 0.31
N GLY A 44 -24.90 -9.00 1.57
CA GLY A 44 -25.34 -9.85 2.68
C GLY A 44 -24.27 -10.76 3.29
N GLN A 45 -23.01 -10.66 2.85
CA GLN A 45 -21.88 -11.39 3.40
C GLN A 45 -20.73 -10.47 3.85
N THR A 46 -19.84 -11.00 4.69
CA THR A 46 -18.61 -10.33 5.10
C THR A 46 -17.45 -10.82 4.24
N LEU A 47 -16.86 -9.90 3.48
CA LEU A 47 -15.67 -10.12 2.69
C LEU A 47 -14.43 -9.72 3.49
N ASN A 48 -13.34 -10.47 3.36
CA ASN A 48 -12.09 -10.19 4.06
C ASN A 48 -11.09 -9.60 3.09
N ALA A 49 -10.75 -8.32 3.26
CA ALA A 49 -9.74 -7.63 2.49
C ALA A 49 -8.40 -7.61 3.22
N VAL A 50 -7.32 -7.88 2.48
CA VAL A 50 -5.94 -7.74 2.95
C VAL A 50 -5.21 -6.81 1.99
N LEU A 51 -4.65 -5.73 2.52
CA LEU A 51 -3.80 -4.79 1.80
C LEU A 51 -2.37 -4.93 2.31
N ILE A 52 -1.42 -5.14 1.39
CA ILE A 52 0.00 -5.26 1.73
C ILE A 52 0.76 -4.22 0.94
N GLY A 53 1.58 -3.40 1.60
CA GLY A 53 2.42 -2.39 0.96
C GLY A 53 3.88 -2.48 1.39
N LYS A 54 4.82 -2.31 0.47
CA LYS A 54 6.25 -2.17 0.78
C LYS A 54 6.51 -0.77 1.31
N SER A 55 7.13 -0.65 2.47
CA SER A 55 7.57 0.62 3.07
C SER A 55 9.09 0.67 3.15
N VAL A 56 9.64 1.87 3.23
CA VAL A 56 11.10 2.10 3.23
C VAL A 56 11.75 1.52 4.48
N ASP A 57 11.12 1.77 5.63
CA ASP A 57 11.56 1.34 6.94
C ASP A 57 10.34 1.25 7.89
N GLN A 58 10.61 0.93 9.16
CA GLN A 58 9.57 0.81 10.19
C GLN A 58 8.79 2.10 10.40
N ASN A 59 9.47 3.25 10.41
CA ASN A 59 8.84 4.54 10.67
C ASN A 59 7.95 4.97 9.49
N ASP A 60 8.41 4.79 8.24
CA ASP A 60 7.57 4.99 7.04
C ASP A 60 6.33 4.09 7.07
N CYS A 61 6.51 2.83 7.49
CA CYS A 61 5.41 1.88 7.63
C CYS A 61 4.36 2.37 8.65
N GLU A 62 4.77 2.70 9.87
CA GLU A 62 3.87 3.11 10.95
C GLU A 62 3.12 4.40 10.63
N GLN A 63 3.82 5.42 10.11
CA GLN A 63 3.20 6.70 9.74
C GLN A 63 2.15 6.52 8.66
N ARG A 64 2.46 5.73 7.63
CA ARG A 64 1.51 5.44 6.54
C ARG A 64 0.37 4.57 7.02
N ALA A 65 0.63 3.62 7.92
CA ALA A 65 -0.40 2.77 8.46
C ALA A 65 -1.46 3.54 9.26
N GLN A 66 -1.03 4.47 10.09
CA GLN A 66 -1.95 5.37 10.79
C GLN A 66 -2.76 6.25 9.83
N LYS A 67 -2.14 6.72 8.73
CA LYS A 67 -2.84 7.51 7.72
C LYS A 67 -3.90 6.69 6.99
N VAL A 68 -3.52 5.54 6.44
CA VAL A 68 -4.42 4.62 5.71
C VAL A 68 -5.56 4.16 6.62
N TRP A 69 -5.29 3.87 7.88
CA TRP A 69 -6.29 3.51 8.89
C TRP A 69 -7.39 4.56 9.00
N ARG A 70 -7.04 5.84 9.19
CA ARG A 70 -8.00 6.94 9.26
C ARG A 70 -8.80 7.07 7.97
N GLU A 71 -8.12 7.13 6.83
CA GLU A 71 -8.78 7.29 5.51
C GLU A 71 -9.74 6.13 5.20
N THR A 72 -9.39 4.90 5.58
CA THR A 72 -10.21 3.70 5.35
C THR A 72 -11.47 3.71 6.21
N LEU A 73 -11.37 4.08 7.50
CA LEU A 73 -12.54 4.22 8.37
C LEU A 73 -13.48 5.32 7.92
N GLU A 74 -12.92 6.47 7.57
CA GLU A 74 -13.69 7.65 7.16
C GLU A 74 -14.38 7.41 5.81
N GLY A 75 -13.74 6.68 4.89
CA GLY A 75 -14.22 6.46 3.53
C GLY A 75 -15.16 5.26 3.33
N CYS A 76 -15.34 4.38 4.32
CA CYS A 76 -16.10 3.14 4.15
C CYS A 76 -16.96 2.78 5.36
N ALA A 77 -18.21 3.26 5.37
CA ALA A 77 -19.19 2.95 6.42
C ALA A 77 -19.53 1.45 6.56
N ALA A 78 -19.31 0.66 5.50
CA ALA A 78 -19.52 -0.79 5.49
C ALA A 78 -18.26 -1.59 5.88
N CYS A 79 -17.15 -0.90 6.19
CA CYS A 79 -15.89 -1.54 6.54
C CYS A 79 -15.73 -1.64 8.07
N THR A 80 -15.16 -2.74 8.52
CA THR A 80 -14.72 -2.96 9.89
C THR A 80 -13.26 -3.37 9.84
N PHE A 81 -12.39 -2.50 10.30
CA PHE A 81 -10.97 -2.82 10.35
C PHE A 81 -10.63 -3.77 11.48
N LYS A 82 -9.61 -4.57 11.23
CA LYS A 82 -9.18 -5.66 12.07
C LYS A 82 -7.79 -5.40 12.61
N SER A 83 -6.83 -5.07 11.74
CA SER A 83 -5.48 -4.75 12.14
C SER A 83 -4.72 -3.93 11.09
N ALA A 84 -3.70 -3.22 11.56
CA ALA A 84 -2.60 -2.71 10.77
C ALA A 84 -1.29 -3.11 11.46
N GLU A 85 -0.44 -3.83 10.75
CA GLU A 85 0.80 -4.37 11.28
C GLU A 85 1.96 -4.02 10.34
N CYS A 86 3.13 -3.73 10.92
CA CYS A 86 4.38 -3.53 10.20
C CYS A 86 5.28 -4.74 10.43
N LYS A 87 5.64 -5.45 9.35
CA LYS A 87 6.35 -6.73 9.41
C LYS A 87 7.55 -6.74 8.47
N THR A 88 8.65 -7.33 8.89
CA THR A 88 9.79 -7.62 8.01
C THR A 88 9.56 -8.87 7.16
N ASP A 89 8.63 -9.74 7.57
CA ASP A 89 8.23 -10.97 6.88
C ASP A 89 6.70 -11.07 6.82
N ILE A 90 6.14 -11.26 5.62
CA ILE A 90 4.70 -11.42 5.35
C ILE A 90 4.32 -12.87 4.99
N GLY A 91 5.28 -13.78 5.01
CA GLY A 91 5.13 -15.16 4.63
C GLY A 91 5.08 -15.37 3.12
N SER A 92 5.57 -16.55 2.71
CA SER A 92 5.74 -16.92 1.30
C SER A 92 4.47 -16.84 0.43
N ARG A 93 3.28 -16.91 1.03
CA ARG A 93 2.00 -16.75 0.31
C ARG A 93 1.85 -15.35 -0.27
N TYR A 94 2.22 -14.33 0.50
CA TYR A 94 2.02 -12.93 0.11
C TYR A 94 3.21 -12.36 -0.65
N GLU A 95 4.43 -12.84 -0.38
CA GLU A 95 5.63 -12.45 -1.14
C GLU A 95 5.45 -12.71 -2.64
N LYS A 96 4.92 -13.88 -3.01
CA LYS A 96 4.66 -14.28 -4.41
C LYS A 96 3.69 -13.36 -5.15
N LEU A 97 2.88 -12.57 -4.44
CA LEU A 97 1.98 -11.59 -5.06
C LEU A 97 2.77 -10.41 -5.65
N PHE A 98 3.94 -10.10 -5.09
CA PHE A 98 4.80 -9.04 -5.62
C PHE A 98 5.48 -9.42 -6.93
N ASP A 99 5.58 -10.72 -7.25
CA ASP A 99 6.04 -11.21 -8.55
C ASP A 99 5.02 -11.02 -9.68
N ASN A 100 3.81 -10.54 -9.38
CA ASN A 100 2.71 -10.33 -10.33
C ASN A 100 2.31 -11.59 -11.09
N ARG A 101 2.54 -12.77 -10.50
CA ARG A 101 2.15 -14.06 -11.07
C ARG A 101 0.73 -14.42 -10.63
N SER A 102 0.02 -15.14 -11.49
CA SER A 102 -1.30 -15.67 -11.17
C SER A 102 -1.19 -16.63 -9.99
N THR A 103 -2.11 -16.49 -9.02
CA THR A 103 -2.20 -17.36 -7.84
C THR A 103 -3.56 -18.05 -7.81
N TYR A 104 -3.91 -18.70 -6.69
CA TYR A 104 -5.27 -19.22 -6.48
C TYR A 104 -6.31 -18.11 -6.26
N THR A 105 -5.88 -16.88 -5.96
CA THR A 105 -6.77 -15.73 -5.76
C THR A 105 -6.50 -14.62 -6.75
N SER A 106 -7.55 -13.89 -7.09
CA SER A 106 -7.41 -12.64 -7.81
C SER A 106 -6.99 -11.51 -6.86
N TYR A 107 -6.13 -10.61 -7.32
CA TYR A 107 -5.69 -9.47 -6.53
C TYR A 107 -5.44 -8.24 -7.40
N VAL A 108 -5.54 -7.07 -6.78
CA VAL A 108 -5.14 -5.81 -7.39
C VAL A 108 -3.67 -5.57 -7.07
N SER A 109 -2.87 -5.37 -8.10
CA SER A 109 -1.48 -4.92 -7.98
C SER A 109 -1.40 -3.44 -8.28
N PHE A 110 -0.69 -2.68 -7.46
CA PHE A 110 -0.32 -1.31 -7.75
C PHE A 110 1.18 -1.16 -7.50
N ASN A 111 1.91 -0.69 -8.52
CA ASN A 111 3.36 -0.50 -8.49
C ASN A 111 3.65 0.99 -8.54
N ARG A 112 4.59 1.45 -7.72
CA ARG A 112 4.91 2.87 -7.59
C ARG A 112 5.29 3.51 -8.94
N GLY A 113 4.69 4.65 -9.23
CA GLY A 113 5.05 5.54 -10.34
C GLY A 113 5.86 6.76 -9.90
N SER A 114 5.91 7.02 -8.59
CA SER A 114 6.73 8.08 -7.99
C SER A 114 7.36 7.63 -6.68
N ARG A 115 8.38 8.38 -6.23
CA ARG A 115 9.04 8.14 -4.93
C ARG A 115 8.10 8.24 -3.71
N PHE A 116 6.95 8.90 -3.84
CA PHE A 116 5.97 9.06 -2.76
C PHE A 116 4.93 7.92 -2.70
N GLU A 117 4.85 7.14 -3.76
CA GLU A 117 4.03 5.93 -3.86
C GLU A 117 4.78 4.71 -3.33
N ARG A 118 4.03 3.64 -3.05
CA ARG A 118 4.53 2.36 -2.53
C ARG A 118 3.92 1.22 -3.30
N ASP A 119 4.73 0.24 -3.67
CA ASP A 119 4.23 -1.00 -4.26
C ASP A 119 3.30 -1.69 -3.26
N GLY A 120 2.15 -2.17 -3.72
CA GLY A 120 1.29 -2.95 -2.86
C GLY A 120 0.31 -3.83 -3.61
N ARG A 121 -0.31 -4.72 -2.83
CA ARG A 121 -1.18 -5.80 -3.28
C ARG A 121 -2.44 -5.79 -2.42
N MET A 122 -3.61 -5.77 -3.07
CA MET A 122 -4.89 -5.85 -2.40
C MET A 122 -5.60 -7.14 -2.80
N ILE A 123 -5.97 -7.92 -1.80
CA ILE A 123 -6.64 -9.21 -1.95
C ILE A 123 -7.99 -9.10 -1.27
N VAL A 124 -9.04 -9.65 -1.88
CA VAL A 124 -10.34 -9.79 -1.23
C VAL A 124 -10.77 -11.25 -1.32
N TRP A 125 -10.92 -11.88 -0.16
CA TRP A 125 -11.35 -13.26 -0.04
C TRP A 125 -12.88 -13.36 -0.05
N GLY A 126 -13.40 -14.46 -0.60
CA GLY A 126 -14.83 -14.76 -0.65
C GLY A 126 -15.56 -14.24 -1.89
N LEU A 127 -14.83 -13.68 -2.87
CA LEU A 127 -15.38 -13.30 -4.16
C LEU A 127 -15.31 -14.47 -5.15
N ASN A 128 -16.36 -14.65 -5.97
CA ASN A 128 -16.28 -15.49 -7.17
C ASN A 128 -15.52 -14.74 -8.29
N ASP A 129 -15.28 -15.40 -9.43
CA ASP A 129 -14.51 -14.83 -10.53
C ASP A 129 -15.11 -13.54 -11.12
N LYS A 130 -16.45 -13.51 -11.27
CA LYS A 130 -17.16 -12.34 -11.82
C LYS A 130 -17.06 -11.15 -10.88
N ASP A 131 -17.27 -11.38 -9.58
CA ASP A 131 -17.23 -10.34 -8.57
C ASP A 131 -15.79 -9.86 -8.35
N SER A 132 -14.81 -10.75 -8.40
CA SER A 132 -13.38 -10.43 -8.34
C SER A 132 -12.96 -9.51 -9.49
N ARG A 133 -13.42 -9.79 -10.71
CA ARG A 133 -13.17 -8.93 -11.89
C ARG A 133 -13.78 -7.54 -11.73
N THR A 134 -15.02 -7.51 -11.25
CA THR A 134 -15.76 -6.25 -11.06
C THR A 134 -15.12 -5.39 -9.97
N PHE A 135 -14.81 -6.00 -8.83
CA PHE A 135 -14.07 -5.36 -7.74
C PHE A 135 -12.72 -4.83 -8.21
N CYS A 136 -11.99 -5.63 -8.99
CA CYS A 136 -10.67 -5.21 -9.45
C CYS A 136 -10.70 -4.00 -10.38
N GLU A 137 -11.59 -3.99 -11.38
CA GLU A 137 -11.71 -2.83 -12.28
C GLU A 137 -12.22 -1.58 -11.53
N LEU A 138 -13.13 -1.75 -10.55
CA LEU A 138 -13.55 -0.67 -9.67
C LEU A 138 -12.37 -0.07 -8.90
N MET A 139 -11.58 -0.92 -8.23
CA MET A 139 -10.42 -0.49 -7.46
C MET A 139 -9.35 0.14 -8.35
N LYS A 140 -9.09 -0.42 -9.53
CA LYS A 140 -8.17 0.16 -10.51
C LYS A 140 -8.61 1.56 -10.95
N SER A 141 -9.90 1.77 -11.22
CA SER A 141 -10.46 3.08 -11.55
C SER A 141 -10.33 4.06 -10.38
N TYR A 142 -10.63 3.61 -9.17
CA TYR A 142 -10.48 4.42 -7.96
C TYR A 142 -9.01 4.84 -7.72
N MET A 143 -8.08 3.90 -7.76
CA MET A 143 -6.66 4.14 -7.47
C MET A 143 -6.01 5.06 -8.50
N ARG A 144 -6.38 4.98 -9.78
CA ARG A 144 -5.86 5.86 -10.85
C ARG A 144 -6.12 7.35 -10.62
N LYS A 145 -7.02 7.72 -9.71
CA LYS A 145 -7.27 9.13 -9.36
C LYS A 145 -6.14 9.77 -8.54
N GLY A 146 -5.40 8.97 -7.78
CA GLY A 146 -4.35 9.45 -6.86
C GLY A 146 -3.02 8.70 -6.98
N TYR A 147 -2.95 7.68 -7.84
CA TYR A 147 -1.79 6.83 -8.04
C TYR A 147 -1.36 6.94 -9.51
N SER A 148 -0.17 7.49 -9.72
CA SER A 148 0.47 7.65 -11.04
C SER A 148 1.11 6.36 -11.52
N GLY A 149 1.46 5.48 -10.59
CA GLY A 149 1.99 4.16 -10.84
C GLY A 149 1.01 3.21 -11.50
N GLU A 150 1.55 2.10 -11.99
CA GLU A 150 0.75 1.14 -12.71
C GLU A 150 -0.17 0.35 -11.78
N VAL A 151 -1.47 0.33 -12.11
CA VAL A 151 -2.47 -0.47 -11.42
C VAL A 151 -3.00 -1.57 -12.34
N ARG A 152 -2.84 -2.83 -11.95
CA ARG A 152 -3.19 -4.03 -12.71
C ARG A 152 -4.10 -4.96 -11.92
N CYS A 153 -4.96 -5.67 -12.65
CA CYS A 153 -5.69 -6.82 -12.14
C CYS A 153 -4.90 -8.09 -12.44
N VAL A 154 -4.54 -8.84 -11.41
CA VAL A 154 -3.95 -10.16 -11.57
C VAL A 154 -5.00 -11.20 -11.21
N PHE A 155 -5.53 -11.88 -12.22
CA PHE A 155 -6.57 -12.87 -12.02
C PHE A 155 -5.97 -14.20 -11.57
N GLY A 156 -6.60 -14.79 -10.56
CA GLY A 156 -6.29 -16.15 -10.13
C GLY A 156 -6.71 -17.18 -11.16
N ARG A 157 -6.19 -18.41 -11.05
CA ARG A 157 -6.55 -19.51 -11.95
C ARG A 157 -7.89 -20.20 -11.62
N GLY A 158 -8.61 -19.71 -10.61
CA GLY A 158 -9.76 -20.42 -10.04
C GLY A 158 -9.34 -21.72 -9.34
N ILE A 159 -10.28 -22.31 -8.59
CA ILE A 159 -10.28 -23.73 -8.27
C ILE A 159 -11.33 -24.36 -9.19
#